data_AF-A0A2V2XCT6-F1
#
_entry.id   AF-A0A2V2XCT6-F1
#
_cell.length_a   1.000
_cell.length_b   1.000
_cell.length_c   1.000
_cell.angle_alpha   90.00
_cell.angle_beta   90.00
_cell.angle_gamma   90.00
#
_symmetry.space_group_name_H-M   'P 1'
#
loop_
_entity.id
_entity.type
_entity.pdbx_description
1 polymer ?
#
loop_
_entity_poly.entity_id
_entity_poly.type
_entity_poly.pdbx_seq_one_letter_code
_entity_poly.pdbx_strand_id
1 'polypeptide(L)'
;MNEAQLLTRGQKNGIVRRLFGDDGQSRCSFSQIAETVDALNEEVWTAEFRQIDTDHNDRITAEQFGKLIANHMIGRHLPFHIVDNIRKLRGSGETITLEMWIGFHRVMQYADALSEAVELFTSSGLPLRRNDFNRAIRAAGLPPFADAELDLIMALFDRNADGVLEFDEFISVMRQKLSYHYSYRGDPRKKKNLPVRFFECVGEVLSH
;
A
#
# COMPACT_ATOMS: atom_id res chain seq x y z
N MET A 1 35.71 -20.16 -2.90
CA MET A 1 35.10 -19.02 -2.16
C MET A 1 33.62 -19.02 -2.49
N ASN A 2 32.76 -19.13 -1.48
CA ASN A 2 31.31 -19.19 -1.65
C ASN A 2 30.74 -17.77 -1.74
N GLU A 3 29.78 -17.51 -2.62
CA GLU A 3 29.10 -16.21 -2.77
C GLU A 3 28.53 -15.70 -1.44
N ALA A 4 28.20 -16.60 -0.51
CA ALA A 4 27.79 -16.27 0.86
C ALA A 4 28.85 -15.47 1.66
N GLN A 5 30.14 -15.67 1.40
CA GLN A 5 31.24 -14.98 2.13
C GLN A 5 31.49 -13.55 1.64
N LEU A 6 30.94 -13.17 0.47
CA LEU A 6 31.05 -11.82 -0.07
C LEU A 6 30.03 -10.86 0.57
N LEU A 7 28.91 -11.39 1.07
CA LEU A 7 27.88 -10.59 1.77
C LEU A 7 28.27 -10.16 3.19
N THR A 8 29.32 -10.76 3.78
CA THR A 8 29.67 -10.56 5.20
C THR A 8 30.86 -9.63 5.45
N ARG A 9 31.54 -9.12 4.41
CA ARG A 9 32.76 -8.31 4.55
C ARG A 9 32.56 -6.78 4.60
N GLY A 10 31.34 -6.30 4.38
CA GLY A 10 30.94 -4.92 4.68
C GLY A 10 30.13 -4.89 5.98
N GLN A 11 30.13 -3.76 6.69
CA GLN A 11 29.27 -3.53 7.86
C GLN A 11 27.85 -4.04 7.55
N LYS A 12 27.43 -5.15 8.18
CA LYS A 12 26.17 -5.80 7.83
C LYS A 12 25.03 -4.80 8.04
N ASN A 13 24.22 -4.61 7.00
CA ASN A 13 23.05 -3.73 7.08
C ASN A 13 22.09 -4.23 8.18
N GLY A 14 21.27 -3.33 8.73
CA GLY A 14 20.40 -3.63 9.88
C GLY A 14 19.46 -4.82 9.66
N ILE A 15 19.03 -5.04 8.42
CA ILE A 15 18.16 -6.16 8.03
C ILE A 15 18.89 -7.50 8.15
N VAL A 16 20.13 -7.60 7.64
CA VAL A 16 20.93 -8.83 7.75
C VAL A 16 21.21 -9.19 9.21
N ARG A 17 21.51 -8.20 10.05
CA ARG A 17 21.69 -8.43 11.50
C ARG A 17 20.40 -8.88 12.19
N ARG A 18 19.26 -8.26 11.86
CA ARG A 18 17.95 -8.64 12.42
C ARG A 18 17.53 -10.07 12.05
N LEU A 19 17.81 -10.51 10.82
CA LEU A 19 17.42 -11.83 10.33
C LEU A 19 18.42 -12.95 10.67
N PHE A 20 19.72 -12.65 10.71
CA PHE A 20 20.77 -13.68 10.78
C PHE A 20 21.74 -13.50 11.95
N GLY A 21 21.50 -12.52 12.84
CA GLY A 21 22.36 -12.19 13.96
C GLY A 21 23.62 -11.42 13.54
N ASP A 22 24.40 -10.96 14.53
CA ASP A 22 25.61 -10.17 14.30
C ASP A 22 26.68 -10.96 13.52
N ASP A 23 26.77 -12.26 13.79
CA ASP A 23 27.68 -13.20 13.11
C ASP A 23 27.14 -13.72 11.76
N GLY A 24 25.85 -13.49 11.48
CA GLY A 24 25.18 -13.88 10.23
C GLY A 24 24.99 -15.38 10.09
N GLN A 25 25.10 -16.13 11.19
CA GLN A 25 25.01 -17.60 11.19
C GLN A 25 23.66 -18.11 11.68
N SER A 26 22.86 -17.24 12.31
CA SER A 26 21.51 -17.62 12.75
C SER A 26 20.63 -17.90 11.54
N ARG A 27 19.72 -18.87 11.65
CA ARG A 27 18.67 -19.10 10.66
C ARG A 27 17.44 -18.30 11.05
N CYS A 28 16.77 -17.69 10.08
CA CYS A 28 15.45 -17.10 10.29
C CYS A 28 14.31 -18.04 9.87
N SER A 29 13.19 -17.96 10.58
CA SER A 29 11.92 -18.56 10.18
C SER A 29 11.18 -17.68 9.17
N PHE A 30 10.17 -18.24 8.51
CA PHE A 30 9.24 -17.45 7.70
C PHE A 30 8.57 -16.33 8.51
N SER A 31 8.16 -16.61 9.76
CA SER A 31 7.54 -15.59 10.63
C SER A 31 8.46 -14.42 10.91
N GLN A 32 9.76 -14.67 11.17
CA GLN A 32 10.74 -13.61 11.38
C GLN A 32 10.97 -12.75 10.13
N ILE A 33 10.90 -13.36 8.94
CA ILE A 33 10.97 -12.61 7.67
C ILE A 33 9.73 -11.74 7.51
N ALA A 34 8.53 -12.30 7.72
CA ALA A 34 7.27 -11.56 7.63
C ALA A 34 7.24 -10.37 8.59
N GLU A 35 7.55 -10.58 9.87
CA GLU A 35 7.64 -9.53 10.89
C GLU A 35 8.66 -8.45 10.54
N THR A 36 9.77 -8.82 9.89
CA THR A 36 10.79 -7.86 9.44
C THR A 36 10.30 -7.01 8.28
N VAL A 37 9.57 -7.60 7.33
CA VAL A 37 8.96 -6.87 6.21
C VAL A 37 7.86 -5.94 6.72
N ASP A 38 7.02 -6.40 7.64
CA ASP A 38 5.96 -5.59 8.25
C ASP A 38 6.52 -4.38 8.99
N ALA A 39 7.55 -4.59 9.81
CA ALA A 39 8.23 -3.50 10.50
C ALA A 39 8.88 -2.50 9.52
N LEU A 40 9.49 -2.98 8.44
CA LEU A 40 10.09 -2.11 7.43
C LEU A 40 9.03 -1.27 6.71
N ASN A 41 7.91 -1.87 6.34
CA ASN A 41 6.79 -1.18 5.70
C ASN A 41 6.27 -0.05 6.60
N GLU A 42 6.05 -0.33 7.89
CA GLU A 42 5.57 0.67 8.84
C GLU A 42 6.53 1.86 9.01
N GLU A 43 7.84 1.60 9.07
CA GLU A 43 8.86 2.65 9.12
C GLU A 43 8.87 3.52 7.86
N VAL A 44 8.67 2.91 6.68
CA VAL A 44 8.59 3.63 5.40
C VAL A 44 7.37 4.55 5.38
N TRP A 45 6.19 4.05 5.74
CA TRP A 45 4.97 4.87 5.77
C TRP A 45 5.02 5.96 6.83
N THR A 46 5.66 5.68 7.97
CA THR A 46 5.91 6.68 9.02
C THR A 46 6.83 7.78 8.51
N ALA A 47 7.89 7.42 7.78
CA ALA A 47 8.79 8.41 7.19
C ALA A 47 8.08 9.27 6.14
N GLU A 48 7.18 8.70 5.33
CA GLU A 48 6.34 9.46 4.38
C GLU A 48 5.41 10.44 5.10
N PHE A 49 4.74 10.00 6.15
CA PHE A 49 3.87 10.85 6.95
C PHE A 49 4.64 12.05 7.51
N ARG A 50 5.83 11.79 8.06
CA ARG A 50 6.72 12.82 8.63
C ARG A 50 7.30 13.78 7.59
N GLN A 51 7.30 13.46 6.30
CA GLN A 51 7.66 14.44 5.26
C GLN A 51 6.60 15.53 5.13
N ILE A 52 5.36 15.27 5.55
CA ILE A 52 4.22 16.18 5.46
C ILE A 52 3.85 16.78 6.83
N ASP A 53 3.97 16.00 7.90
CA ASP A 53 3.83 16.43 9.31
C ASP A 53 5.11 17.14 9.80
N THR A 54 5.20 18.43 9.48
CA THR A 54 6.37 19.26 9.80
C THR A 54 6.44 19.72 11.26
N ASP A 55 5.32 19.71 11.99
CA ASP A 55 5.26 20.10 13.40
C ASP A 55 5.28 18.90 14.36
N HIS A 56 5.34 17.67 13.82
CA HIS A 56 5.58 16.42 14.55
C HIS A 56 4.52 16.15 15.63
N ASN A 57 3.27 16.44 15.30
CA ASN A 57 2.13 16.25 16.20
C ASN A 57 1.32 14.97 15.88
N ASP A 58 1.83 14.14 14.96
CA ASP A 58 1.22 12.91 14.45
C ASP A 58 -0.16 13.13 13.80
N ARG A 59 -0.42 14.35 13.30
CA ARG A 59 -1.68 14.75 12.67
C ARG A 59 -1.44 15.63 11.46
N ILE A 60 -2.11 15.30 10.36
CA ILE A 60 -2.11 16.13 9.14
C ILE A 60 -3.53 16.58 8.78
N THR A 61 -3.62 17.77 8.20
CA THR A 61 -4.88 18.28 7.64
C THR A 61 -5.31 17.45 6.43
N ALA A 62 -6.60 17.52 6.06
CA ALA A 62 -7.09 16.90 4.83
C ALA A 62 -6.37 17.39 3.55
N GLU A 63 -5.89 18.65 3.53
CA GLU A 63 -5.11 19.17 2.41
C GLU A 63 -3.73 18.48 2.31
N GLN A 64 -3.04 18.38 3.44
CA GLN A 64 -1.77 17.65 3.56
C GLN A 64 -1.95 16.17 3.20
N PHE A 65 -3.01 15.54 3.70
CA PHE A 65 -3.37 14.17 3.34
C PHE A 65 -3.61 14.00 1.83
N GLY A 66 -4.30 14.96 1.19
CA GLY A 66 -4.48 14.95 -0.27
C GLY A 66 -3.16 15.00 -1.04
N LYS A 67 -2.19 15.80 -0.59
CA LYS A 67 -0.82 15.82 -1.17
C LYS A 67 -0.12 14.49 -0.99
N LEU A 68 -0.23 13.91 0.20
CA LEU A 68 0.41 12.66 0.57
C LEU A 68 -0.14 11.49 -0.27
N ILE A 69 -1.46 11.40 -0.41
CA ILE A 69 -2.15 10.45 -1.29
C ILE A 69 -1.77 10.65 -2.76
N ALA A 70 -1.67 11.90 -3.23
CA ALA A 70 -1.27 12.20 -4.62
C ALA A 70 0.18 11.76 -4.91
N ASN A 71 1.10 11.97 -3.96
CA ASN A 71 2.48 11.48 -4.06
C ASN A 71 2.54 9.94 -4.10
N HIS A 72 1.63 9.29 -3.38
CA HIS A 72 1.57 7.82 -3.37
C HIS A 72 0.92 7.23 -4.64
N MET A 73 0.13 8.04 -5.37
CA MET A 73 -0.54 7.65 -6.62
C MET A 73 0.18 8.12 -7.90
N ILE A 74 1.46 8.50 -7.83
CA ILE A 74 2.21 9.01 -8.99
C ILE A 74 2.04 8.11 -10.22
N GLY A 75 1.51 8.70 -11.30
CA GLY A 75 1.26 8.02 -12.57
C GLY A 75 -0.16 7.45 -12.75
N ARG A 76 -1.07 7.61 -11.78
CA ARG A 76 -2.49 7.27 -11.90
C ARG A 76 -3.37 8.47 -11.52
N HIS A 77 -4.48 8.65 -12.23
CA HIS A 77 -5.49 9.63 -11.84
C HIS A 77 -6.25 9.10 -10.62
N LEU A 78 -6.30 9.89 -9.54
CA LEU A 78 -7.21 9.62 -8.44
C LEU A 78 -8.65 9.50 -8.97
N PRO A 79 -9.42 8.49 -8.57
CA PRO A 79 -10.84 8.45 -8.84
C PRO A 79 -11.53 9.71 -8.31
N PHE A 80 -12.45 10.26 -9.09
CA PHE A 80 -13.12 11.53 -8.76
C PHE A 80 -13.78 11.51 -7.38
N HIS A 81 -14.38 10.37 -6.96
CA HIS A 81 -15.02 10.23 -5.65
C HIS A 81 -14.02 10.34 -4.50
N ILE A 82 -12.78 9.84 -4.63
CA ILE A 82 -11.73 10.02 -3.62
C ILE A 82 -11.32 11.48 -3.51
N VAL A 83 -11.18 12.17 -4.65
CA VAL A 83 -10.90 13.61 -4.65
C VAL A 83 -12.03 14.39 -3.96
N ASP A 84 -13.28 14.02 -4.22
CA ASP A 84 -14.44 14.64 -3.60
C ASP A 84 -14.48 14.39 -2.08
N ASN A 85 -14.18 13.17 -1.63
CA ASN A 85 -14.15 12.82 -0.22
C ASN A 85 -13.00 13.54 0.53
N ILE A 86 -11.82 13.68 -0.08
CA ILE A 86 -10.73 14.51 0.47
C ILE A 86 -11.16 15.99 0.59
N ARG A 87 -11.95 16.50 -0.37
CA ARG A 87 -12.50 17.87 -0.29
C ARG A 87 -13.53 18.03 0.82
N LYS A 88 -14.39 17.02 1.05
CA LYS A 88 -15.35 17.01 2.17
C LYS A 88 -14.62 17.00 3.51
N LEU A 89 -13.59 16.15 3.66
CA LEU A 89 -12.73 16.13 4.84
C LEU A 89 -12.12 17.51 5.13
N ARG A 90 -11.65 18.22 4.10
CA ARG A 90 -11.13 19.60 4.26
C ARG A 90 -12.17 20.58 4.83
N GLY A 91 -13.46 20.40 4.53
CA GLY A 91 -14.53 21.24 5.04
C GLY A 91 -14.95 20.93 6.48
N SER A 92 -14.63 19.74 6.99
CA SER A 92 -15.03 19.27 8.33
C SER A 92 -14.14 19.78 9.47
N GLY A 93 -12.87 20.09 9.16
CA GLY A 93 -11.84 20.37 10.18
C GLY A 93 -11.24 19.12 10.84
N GLU A 94 -11.64 17.93 10.40
CA GLU A 94 -11.02 16.67 10.83
C GLU A 94 -9.56 16.54 10.34
N THR A 95 -8.76 15.84 11.13
CA THR A 95 -7.34 15.58 10.86
C THR A 95 -7.10 14.08 10.71
N ILE A 96 -6.15 13.71 9.87
CA ILE A 96 -5.72 12.33 9.68
C ILE A 96 -4.52 12.08 10.61
N THR A 97 -4.58 11.05 11.44
CA THR A 97 -3.46 10.67 12.32
C THR A 97 -2.46 9.75 11.63
N LEU A 98 -1.25 9.64 12.19
CA LEU A 98 -0.28 8.64 11.75
C LEU A 98 -0.84 7.20 11.81
N GLU A 99 -1.58 6.88 12.87
CA GLU A 99 -2.22 5.55 13.02
C GLU A 99 -3.22 5.27 11.89
N MET A 100 -4.04 6.25 11.53
CA MET A 100 -4.96 6.13 10.40
C MET A 100 -4.20 5.88 9.10
N TRP A 101 -3.10 6.60 8.85
CA TRP A 101 -2.26 6.44 7.66
C TRP A 101 -1.61 5.06 7.57
N ILE A 102 -1.02 4.56 8.65
CA ILE A 102 -0.45 3.20 8.72
C ILE A 102 -1.56 2.18 8.50
N GLY A 103 -2.71 2.38 9.13
CA GLY A 103 -3.87 1.52 9.01
C GLY A 103 -4.38 1.37 7.58
N PHE A 104 -4.51 2.49 6.88
CA PHE A 104 -4.85 2.50 5.47
C PHE A 104 -3.89 1.64 4.63
N HIS A 105 -2.58 1.74 4.87
CA HIS A 105 -1.63 0.89 4.16
C HIS A 105 -1.75 -0.58 4.49
N ARG A 106 -1.98 -0.93 5.77
CA ARG A 106 -2.23 -2.32 6.17
C ARG A 106 -3.48 -2.87 5.45
N VAL A 107 -4.55 -2.10 5.37
CA VAL A 107 -5.75 -2.47 4.58
C VAL A 107 -5.38 -2.71 3.12
N MET A 108 -4.60 -1.82 2.51
CA MET A 108 -4.19 -1.95 1.11
C MET A 108 -3.31 -3.16 0.82
N GLN A 109 -2.53 -3.66 1.79
CA GLN A 109 -1.77 -4.91 1.61
C GLN A 109 -2.69 -6.10 1.31
N TYR A 110 -3.92 -6.09 1.85
CA TYR A 110 -4.90 -7.15 1.66
C TYR A 110 -5.92 -6.81 0.56
N ALA A 111 -5.68 -5.80 -0.28
CA ALA A 111 -6.67 -5.27 -1.21
C ALA A 111 -7.32 -6.30 -2.14
N ASP A 112 -6.56 -7.28 -2.63
CA ASP A 112 -7.09 -8.34 -3.49
C ASP A 112 -8.05 -9.26 -2.71
N ALA A 113 -7.64 -9.74 -1.53
CA ALA A 113 -8.46 -10.61 -0.68
C ALA A 113 -9.68 -9.88 -0.10
N LEU A 114 -9.52 -8.60 0.28
CA LEU A 114 -10.62 -7.75 0.71
C LEU A 114 -11.61 -7.52 -0.42
N SER A 115 -11.14 -7.39 -1.65
CA SER A 115 -12.01 -7.21 -2.81
C SER A 115 -12.95 -8.39 -2.99
N GLU A 116 -12.41 -9.61 -2.92
CA GLU A 116 -13.19 -10.85 -3.02
C GLU A 116 -14.15 -11.01 -1.83
N ALA A 117 -13.70 -10.70 -0.61
CA ALA A 117 -14.51 -10.75 0.61
C ALA A 117 -15.73 -9.83 0.54
N VAL A 118 -15.50 -8.59 0.11
CA VAL A 118 -16.55 -7.58 0.02
C VAL A 118 -17.50 -7.89 -1.15
N GLU A 119 -17.01 -8.48 -2.25
CA GLU A 119 -17.85 -8.97 -3.36
C GLU A 119 -18.85 -10.02 -2.86
N LEU A 120 -18.36 -11.01 -2.12
CA LEU A 120 -19.17 -12.08 -1.56
C LEU A 120 -20.21 -11.55 -0.56
N PHE A 121 -19.78 -10.63 0.33
CA PHE A 121 -20.65 -10.05 1.34
C PHE A 121 -21.79 -9.23 0.73
N THR A 122 -21.46 -8.32 -0.21
CA THR A 122 -22.44 -7.44 -0.87
C THR A 122 -23.38 -8.22 -1.78
N SER A 123 -22.90 -9.31 -2.41
CA SER A 123 -23.74 -10.25 -3.19
C SER A 123 -24.82 -10.94 -2.35
N SER A 124 -24.67 -10.96 -1.02
CA SER A 124 -25.69 -11.50 -0.09
C SER A 124 -26.83 -10.51 0.18
N GLY A 125 -26.79 -9.31 -0.42
CA GLY A 125 -27.79 -8.25 -0.21
C GLY A 125 -27.64 -7.51 1.12
N LEU A 126 -26.52 -7.73 1.84
CA LEU A 126 -26.24 -7.04 3.10
C LEU A 126 -25.45 -5.75 2.85
N PRO A 127 -25.84 -4.61 3.45
CA PRO A 127 -25.07 -3.38 3.36
C PRO A 127 -23.74 -3.51 4.11
N LEU A 128 -22.63 -3.08 3.52
CA LEU A 128 -21.33 -3.07 4.18
C LEU A 128 -21.17 -1.80 5.01
N ARG A 129 -21.68 -1.80 6.23
CA ARG A 129 -21.49 -0.69 7.18
C ARG A 129 -20.16 -0.84 7.90
N ARG A 130 -19.73 0.22 8.58
CA ARG A 130 -18.55 0.22 9.48
C ARG A 130 -18.46 -1.05 10.36
N ASN A 131 -19.55 -1.37 11.06
CA ASN A 131 -19.59 -2.51 12.00
C ASN A 131 -19.60 -3.88 11.30
N ASP A 132 -19.95 -3.91 10.02
CA ASP A 132 -19.99 -5.12 9.20
C ASP A 132 -18.65 -5.39 8.52
N PHE A 133 -17.81 -4.36 8.36
CA PHE A 133 -16.52 -4.47 7.67
C PHE A 133 -15.63 -5.54 8.30
N ASN A 134 -15.40 -5.46 9.62
CA ASN A 134 -14.60 -6.47 10.33
C ASN A 134 -15.24 -7.86 10.33
N ARG A 135 -16.57 -7.97 10.16
CA ARG A 135 -17.24 -9.27 10.00
C ARG A 135 -16.93 -9.86 8.62
N ALA A 136 -17.02 -9.07 7.56
CA ALA A 136 -16.69 -9.48 6.19
C ALA A 136 -15.22 -9.90 6.07
N ILE A 137 -14.31 -9.14 6.70
CA ILE A 137 -12.86 -9.39 6.66
C ILE A 137 -12.51 -10.70 7.39
N ARG A 138 -13.09 -10.91 8.57
CA ARG A 138 -12.90 -12.18 9.32
C ARG A 138 -13.47 -13.38 8.58
N ALA A 139 -14.60 -13.23 7.89
CA ALA A 139 -15.17 -14.29 7.06
C ALA A 139 -14.24 -14.70 5.91
N ALA A 140 -13.40 -13.79 5.44
CA ALA A 140 -12.36 -14.05 4.45
C ALA A 140 -11.02 -14.52 5.03
N GLY A 141 -10.95 -14.78 6.34
CA GLY A 141 -9.74 -15.26 7.01
C GLY A 141 -8.65 -14.20 7.20
N LEU A 142 -9.00 -12.93 7.06
CA LEU A 142 -8.08 -11.80 7.23
C LEU A 142 -8.12 -11.27 8.68
N PRO A 143 -7.01 -10.67 9.17
CA PRO A 143 -7.01 -10.03 10.48
C PRO A 143 -7.97 -8.84 10.52
N PRO A 144 -8.64 -8.59 11.66
CA PRO A 144 -9.50 -7.43 11.82
C PRO A 144 -8.68 -6.13 11.78
N PHE A 145 -9.32 -5.07 11.31
CA PHE A 145 -8.77 -3.72 11.38
C PHE A 145 -9.16 -3.03 12.69
N ALA A 146 -8.29 -2.15 13.17
CA ALA A 146 -8.57 -1.28 14.31
C ALA A 146 -9.51 -0.13 13.92
N ASP A 147 -10.16 0.47 14.92
CA ASP A 147 -11.22 1.45 14.71
C ASP A 147 -10.74 2.68 13.92
N ALA A 148 -9.54 3.18 14.21
CA ALA A 148 -8.94 4.30 13.47
C ALA A 148 -8.71 3.97 11.98
N GLU A 149 -8.31 2.73 11.69
CA GLU A 149 -8.10 2.26 10.31
C GLU A 149 -9.46 2.24 9.58
N LEU A 150 -10.50 1.70 10.22
CA LEU A 150 -11.86 1.71 9.68
C LEU A 150 -12.43 3.13 9.51
N ASP A 151 -12.12 4.06 10.40
CA ASP A 151 -12.58 5.46 10.30
C ASP A 151 -12.06 6.11 9.03
N LEU A 152 -10.77 5.92 8.73
CA LEU A 152 -10.20 6.44 7.49
C LEU A 152 -10.78 5.73 6.26
N ILE A 153 -11.00 4.42 6.30
CA ILE A 153 -11.65 3.69 5.20
C ILE A 153 -13.04 4.26 4.92
N MET A 154 -13.87 4.45 5.96
CA MET A 154 -15.20 5.05 5.79
C MET A 154 -15.09 6.47 5.22
N ALA A 155 -14.21 7.31 5.78
CA ALA A 155 -14.04 8.69 5.33
C ALA A 155 -13.57 8.83 3.87
N LEU A 156 -12.80 7.86 3.36
CA LEU A 156 -12.28 7.89 2.00
C LEU A 156 -13.22 7.27 0.98
N PHE A 157 -13.89 6.17 1.34
CA PHE A 157 -14.60 5.33 0.38
C PHE A 157 -16.12 5.52 0.41
N ASP A 158 -16.70 6.06 1.49
CA ASP A 158 -18.12 6.40 1.54
C ASP A 158 -18.37 7.68 0.73
N ARG A 159 -18.93 7.54 -0.47
CA ARG A 159 -19.13 8.66 -1.40
C ARG A 159 -20.31 9.54 -1.01
N ASN A 160 -21.40 8.93 -0.55
CA ASN A 160 -22.68 9.59 -0.31
C ASN A 160 -22.89 9.96 1.18
N ALA A 161 -21.94 9.58 2.04
CA ALA A 161 -21.94 9.79 3.49
C ALA A 161 -23.15 9.16 4.19
N ASP A 162 -23.65 8.02 3.67
CA ASP A 162 -24.76 7.28 4.26
C ASP A 162 -24.29 6.21 5.28
N GLY A 163 -22.98 6.04 5.45
CA GLY A 163 -22.37 5.07 6.33
C GLY A 163 -22.33 3.64 5.77
N VAL A 164 -22.59 3.46 4.47
CA VAL A 164 -22.55 2.20 3.74
C VAL A 164 -21.50 2.31 2.63
N LEU A 165 -20.57 1.37 2.61
CA LEU A 165 -19.62 1.26 1.51
C LEU A 165 -20.23 0.42 0.39
N GLU A 166 -20.44 1.03 -0.78
CA GLU A 166 -20.85 0.27 -1.95
C GLU A 166 -19.65 -0.49 -2.55
N PHE A 167 -19.92 -1.68 -3.11
CA PHE A 167 -18.89 -2.55 -3.70
C PHE A 167 -18.05 -1.81 -4.75
N ASP A 168 -18.72 -1.16 -5.71
CA ASP A 168 -18.04 -0.47 -6.81
C ASP A 168 -17.13 0.68 -6.32
N GLU A 169 -17.49 1.33 -5.20
CA GLU A 169 -16.75 2.44 -4.61
C GLU A 169 -15.44 1.97 -3.97
N PHE A 170 -15.54 0.96 -3.11
CA PHE A 170 -14.39 0.38 -2.42
C PHE A 170 -13.42 -0.28 -3.42
N ILE A 171 -13.95 -1.05 -4.35
CA ILE A 171 -13.18 -1.89 -5.27
C ILE A 171 -12.47 -1.08 -6.34
N SER A 172 -13.07 0.01 -6.82
CA SER A 172 -12.44 0.88 -7.81
C SER A 172 -11.06 1.36 -7.34
N VAL A 173 -10.87 1.57 -6.03
CA VAL A 173 -9.59 2.01 -5.48
C VAL A 173 -8.70 0.85 -5.08
N MET A 174 -9.29 -0.19 -4.48
CA MET A 174 -8.55 -1.41 -4.10
C MET A 174 -7.91 -2.10 -5.32
N ARG A 175 -8.66 -2.24 -6.43
CA ARG A 175 -8.15 -2.81 -7.70
C ARG A 175 -7.22 -1.87 -8.45
N GLN A 176 -7.41 -0.56 -8.32
CA GLN A 176 -6.46 0.42 -8.83
C GLN A 176 -5.15 0.44 -8.05
N LYS A 177 -5.03 -0.37 -6.98
CA LYS A 177 -3.87 -0.52 -6.07
C LYS A 177 -3.13 0.79 -5.91
N LEU A 178 -3.32 1.47 -4.79
CA LEU A 178 -2.38 2.47 -4.31
C LEU A 178 -0.98 1.87 -4.43
N SER A 179 -0.29 2.34 -5.45
CA SER A 179 0.77 1.59 -6.09
C SER A 179 2.06 1.93 -5.38
N TYR A 180 2.14 1.61 -4.09
CA TYR A 180 3.43 1.34 -3.51
C TYR A 180 3.88 -0.03 -3.99
N HIS A 181 4.83 -0.01 -4.91
CA HIS A 181 5.78 -1.10 -5.14
C HIS A 181 5.27 -2.47 -5.62
N TYR A 182 3.96 -2.77 -5.69
CA TYR A 182 3.47 -4.06 -6.19
C TYR A 182 2.95 -4.06 -7.63
N SER A 183 2.95 -2.90 -8.29
CA SER A 183 2.70 -2.84 -9.73
C SER A 183 3.90 -2.31 -10.51
N TYR A 184 4.97 -3.12 -10.56
CA TYR A 184 5.55 -3.36 -11.88
C TYR A 184 4.58 -4.25 -12.66
N ARG A 185 3.46 -3.68 -13.12
CA ARG A 185 2.85 -4.07 -14.39
C ARG A 185 3.50 -3.24 -15.50
N GLY A 186 4.83 -3.24 -15.56
CA GLY A 186 5.41 -3.17 -16.89
C GLY A 186 4.91 -4.42 -17.58
N ASP A 187 4.25 -4.28 -18.74
CA ASP A 187 4.13 -5.35 -19.72
C ASP A 187 5.42 -6.17 -19.62
N PRO A 188 5.40 -7.47 -19.26
CA PRO A 188 6.60 -8.23 -18.96
C PRO A 188 7.57 -7.91 -20.07
N ARG A 189 8.62 -7.13 -19.77
CA ARG A 189 9.54 -6.65 -20.81
C ARG A 189 9.91 -7.91 -21.54
N LYS A 190 9.42 -8.09 -22.78
CA LYS A 190 9.85 -9.19 -23.62
C LYS A 190 11.34 -9.00 -23.62
N LYS A 191 12.08 -9.87 -22.91
CA LYS A 191 13.53 -9.77 -22.83
C LYS A 191 13.97 -9.99 -24.27
N LYS A 192 14.12 -8.90 -25.02
CA LYS A 192 14.66 -8.93 -26.38
C LYS A 192 16.02 -9.57 -26.20
N ASN A 193 16.17 -10.77 -26.77
CA ASN A 193 17.41 -11.49 -26.72
C ASN A 193 18.50 -10.63 -27.40
N LEU A 194 19.74 -10.87 -27.04
CA LEU A 194 20.89 -10.09 -27.52
C LEU A 194 20.88 -9.89 -29.05
N PRO A 195 20.49 -10.88 -29.88
CA PRO A 195 20.38 -10.69 -31.33
C PRO A 195 19.41 -9.59 -31.74
N VAL A 196 18.20 -9.53 -31.16
CA VAL A 196 17.20 -8.51 -31.51
C VAL A 196 17.68 -7.11 -31.14
N ARG A 197 18.32 -6.96 -29.97
CA ARG A 197 18.91 -5.68 -29.55
C ARG A 197 20.05 -5.24 -30.47
N PHE A 198 20.84 -6.20 -30.95
CA PHE A 198 21.94 -5.93 -31.87
C PHE A 198 21.43 -5.43 -33.23
N PHE A 199 20.39 -6.07 -33.79
CA PHE A 199 19.80 -5.63 -35.06
C PHE A 199 19.12 -4.26 -34.99
N GLU A 200 18.45 -3.94 -33.88
CA GLU A 200 17.87 -2.60 -33.67
C GLU A 200 18.95 -1.52 -33.58
N CYS A 201 20.04 -1.79 -32.85
CA CYS A 201 21.18 -0.89 -32.74
C CYS A 201 21.88 -0.65 -34.09
N VAL A 202 22.09 -1.71 -34.88
CA VAL A 202 22.69 -1.58 -36.23
C VAL A 202 21.72 -0.92 -37.21
N GLY A 203 20.42 -1.16 -37.10
CA GLY A 203 19.39 -0.53 -37.92
C GLY A 203 19.27 0.98 -37.70
N GLU A 204 19.43 1.45 -36.46
CA GLU A 204 19.49 2.88 -36.14
C GLU A 204 20.74 3.57 -36.72
N VAL A 205 21.87 2.86 -36.77
CA VAL A 205 23.14 3.36 -37.35
C VAL A 205 23.09 3.42 -38.88
N LEU A 206 22.30 2.58 -39.54
CA LEU A 206 22.16 2.56 -41.00
C LEU A 206 21.07 3.50 -41.54
N SER A 207 20.32 4.15 -40.64
CA SER A 207 19.22 5.06 -40.99
C SER A 207 19.63 6.55 -41.02
N HIS A 208 20.93 6.83 -40.96
CA HIS A 208 21.53 8.16 -41.15
C HIS A 208 22.73 8.11 -42.10
#